data_AF-A0A383A093-F1
#
_entry.id   AF-A0A383A093-F1
#
_cell.length_a   1.000
_cell.length_b   1.000
_cell.length_c   1.000
_cell.angle_alpha   90.00
_cell.angle_beta   90.00
_cell.angle_gamma   90.00
#
_symmetry.space_group_name_H-M   'P 1'
#
loop_
_entity.id
_entity.type
_entity.pdbx_description
1 polymer ?
#
loop_
_entity_poly.entity_id
_entity_poly.type
_entity_poly.pdbx_seq_one_letter_code
_entity_poly.pdbx_strand_id
1 'polypeptide(L)'
;LSVTGAVSAEWVPIKPKTDAAFLYALLHRMLIEQSFETTCDLPHLKKMTNSPYLVGPNGWFLRDVESGKPQVWDLSTDSAKPFDVEVGDVALTGTFQASGFERGTDNETIQHNECQTQPAFQCLIEHMRPYDADWAETECEVPAETIRRIADEYVSQAKIGETVEIQGHTLPYRPVAVMLGKGVNNGWGGYHCCWARTLLATLVGALEVPGGTLGTTVKLVRPATSRVGSVLPGEDGFMHHSFNPTSANEWERE
;
A
#
# COMPACT_ATOMS: atom_id res chain seq x y z
N LEU A 1 13.63 -23.59 -16.20
CA LEU A 1 12.99 -23.85 -14.90
C LEU A 1 14.04 -23.80 -13.78
N SER A 2 13.81 -23.04 -12.70
CA SER A 2 14.72 -22.98 -11.54
C SER A 2 14.48 -24.16 -10.59
N VAL A 3 15.39 -24.42 -9.64
CA VAL A 3 15.20 -25.47 -8.61
C VAL A 3 13.93 -25.23 -7.79
N THR A 4 13.66 -23.98 -7.39
CA THR A 4 12.42 -23.62 -6.69
C THR A 4 11.19 -23.87 -7.57
N GLY A 5 11.25 -23.53 -8.86
CA GLY A 5 10.14 -23.80 -9.78
C GLY A 5 9.86 -25.29 -9.98
N ALA A 6 10.87 -26.16 -9.84
CA ALA A 6 10.71 -27.61 -9.95
C ALA A 6 9.98 -28.25 -8.76
N VAL A 7 9.86 -27.55 -7.63
CA VAL A 7 9.12 -27.99 -6.44
C VAL A 7 7.85 -27.18 -6.19
N SER A 8 7.46 -26.33 -7.14
CA SER A 8 6.22 -25.55 -7.11
C SER A 8 5.06 -26.34 -7.74
N ALA A 9 3.82 -25.99 -7.36
CA ALA A 9 2.61 -26.53 -7.99
C ALA A 9 2.45 -26.07 -9.45
N GLU A 10 2.88 -24.84 -9.75
CA GLU A 10 2.83 -24.24 -11.09
C GLU A 10 4.10 -23.43 -11.34
N TRP A 11 4.56 -23.42 -12.60
CA TRP A 11 5.61 -22.50 -13.07
C TRP A 11 5.05 -21.56 -14.12
N VAL A 12 5.08 -20.26 -13.84
CA VAL A 12 4.69 -19.19 -14.77
C VAL A 12 5.95 -18.63 -15.44
N PRO A 13 6.11 -18.74 -16.78
CA PRO A 13 7.31 -18.31 -17.48
C PRO A 13 7.30 -16.80 -17.82
N ILE A 14 7.33 -15.94 -16.80
CA ILE A 14 7.38 -14.48 -16.98
C ILE A 14 8.65 -14.09 -17.75
N LYS A 15 8.50 -13.29 -18.82
CA LYS A 15 9.63 -12.72 -19.57
C LYS A 15 10.60 -12.00 -18.63
N PRO A 16 11.92 -12.25 -18.72
CA PRO A 16 12.88 -11.67 -17.78
C PRO A 16 12.72 -10.15 -17.61
N LYS A 17 12.66 -9.68 -16.35
CA LYS A 17 12.56 -8.26 -15.96
C LYS A 17 11.23 -7.58 -16.27
N THR A 18 10.18 -8.35 -16.52
CA THR A 18 8.82 -7.83 -16.73
C THR A 18 7.84 -8.24 -15.62
N ASP A 19 8.36 -8.72 -14.49
CA ASP A 19 7.59 -9.14 -13.31
C ASP A 19 6.65 -8.02 -12.79
N ALA A 20 7.03 -6.75 -12.97
CA ALA A 20 6.20 -5.62 -12.59
C ALA A 20 4.90 -5.56 -13.41
N ALA A 21 4.94 -5.84 -14.72
CA ALA A 21 3.74 -5.85 -15.56
C ALA A 21 2.76 -6.93 -15.10
N PHE A 22 3.28 -8.13 -14.80
CA PHE A 22 2.49 -9.22 -14.23
C PHE A 22 1.80 -8.79 -12.91
N LEU A 23 2.55 -8.23 -11.95
CA LEU A 23 1.98 -7.84 -10.66
C LEU A 23 1.02 -6.63 -10.76
N TYR A 24 1.25 -5.71 -11.68
CA TYR A 24 0.36 -4.57 -11.91
C TYR A 24 -0.98 -5.04 -12.47
N ALA A 25 -0.99 -6.05 -13.34
CA ALA A 25 -2.23 -6.65 -13.82
C ALA A 25 -3.01 -7.41 -12.74
N LEU A 26 -2.32 -8.03 -11.76
CA LEU A 26 -2.98 -8.56 -10.57
C LEU A 26 -3.69 -7.43 -9.78
N LEU A 27 -3.00 -6.30 -9.56
CA LEU A 27 -3.58 -5.14 -8.89
C LEU A 27 -4.78 -4.57 -9.65
N HIS A 28 -4.66 -4.40 -10.97
CA HIS A 28 -5.75 -3.95 -11.83
C HIS A 28 -6.96 -4.89 -11.73
N ARG A 29 -6.74 -6.20 -11.84
CA ARG A 29 -7.79 -7.22 -11.74
C ARG A 29 -8.56 -7.09 -10.43
N MET A 30 -7.85 -6.95 -9.31
CA MET A 30 -8.45 -6.78 -7.99
C MET A 30 -9.23 -5.46 -7.88
N LEU A 31 -8.58 -4.34 -8.22
CA LEU A 31 -9.13 -3.01 -7.95
C LEU A 31 -10.28 -2.62 -8.88
N ILE A 32 -10.24 -3.07 -10.14
CA ILE A 32 -11.08 -2.55 -11.22
C ILE A 32 -12.01 -3.62 -11.80
N GLU A 33 -11.48 -4.78 -12.20
CA GLU A 33 -12.29 -5.80 -12.89
C GLU A 33 -13.17 -6.64 -11.93
N GLN A 34 -12.69 -6.94 -10.71
CA GLN A 34 -13.41 -7.74 -9.70
C GLN A 34 -14.15 -6.89 -8.64
N SER A 35 -13.98 -5.56 -8.65
CA SER A 35 -14.44 -4.62 -7.62
C SER A 35 -13.68 -4.75 -6.30
N PHE A 36 -12.95 -3.69 -5.93
CA PHE A 36 -12.09 -3.66 -4.74
C PHE A 36 -12.84 -3.96 -3.43
N GLU A 37 -14.14 -3.69 -3.36
CA GLU A 37 -14.99 -3.94 -2.19
C GLU A 37 -15.06 -5.42 -1.81
N THR A 38 -14.84 -6.31 -2.77
CA THR A 38 -14.85 -7.77 -2.54
C THR A 38 -13.46 -8.36 -2.47
N THR A 39 -12.47 -7.72 -3.08
CA THR A 39 -11.10 -8.24 -3.18
C THR A 39 -10.13 -7.62 -2.18
N CYS A 40 -10.52 -6.57 -1.47
CA CYS A 40 -9.67 -5.85 -0.52
C CYS A 40 -10.22 -5.87 0.91
N ASP A 41 -9.31 -5.85 1.88
CA ASP A 41 -9.63 -5.75 3.31
C ASP A 41 -9.95 -4.28 3.66
N LEU A 42 -11.20 -3.87 3.43
CA LEU A 42 -11.61 -2.47 3.64
C LEU A 42 -11.39 -1.97 5.08
N PRO A 43 -11.71 -2.74 6.15
CA PRO A 43 -11.40 -2.32 7.51
C PRO A 43 -9.90 -2.07 7.71
N HIS A 44 -9.03 -2.91 7.16
CA HIS A 44 -7.59 -2.70 7.18
C HIS A 44 -7.20 -1.42 6.43
N LEU A 45 -7.68 -1.23 5.20
CA LEU A 45 -7.36 -0.04 4.40
C LEU A 45 -7.79 1.26 5.08
N LYS A 46 -8.99 1.29 5.68
CA LYS A 46 -9.51 2.48 6.37
C LYS A 46 -8.75 2.82 7.67
N LYS A 47 -8.17 1.83 8.36
CA LYS A 47 -7.63 2.02 9.72
C LYS A 47 -6.11 1.93 9.84
N MET A 48 -5.47 1.17 8.95
CA MET A 48 -4.05 0.80 9.06
C MET A 48 -3.22 1.28 7.88
N THR A 49 -3.80 2.09 7.00
CA THR A 49 -3.13 2.63 5.82
C THR A 49 -3.53 4.09 5.59
N ASN A 50 -2.84 4.76 4.68
CA ASN A 50 -3.18 6.10 4.21
C ASN A 50 -4.18 6.11 3.06
N SER A 51 -4.82 4.98 2.74
CA SER A 51 -5.88 4.90 1.73
C SER A 51 -6.95 5.99 1.85
N PRO A 52 -7.43 6.39 3.05
CA PRO A 52 -8.43 7.45 3.17
C PRO A 52 -7.87 8.88 3.14
N TYR A 53 -6.54 9.06 3.08
CA TYR A 53 -5.95 10.41 3.16
C TYR A 53 -6.29 11.20 1.91
N LEU A 54 -6.77 12.42 2.09
CA LEU A 54 -7.11 13.34 1.01
C LEU A 54 -5.85 13.83 0.31
N VAL A 55 -5.86 13.74 -1.02
CA VAL A 55 -4.80 14.25 -1.91
C VAL A 55 -5.29 15.53 -2.58
N GLY A 56 -4.52 16.60 -2.47
CA GLY A 56 -4.82 17.89 -3.07
C GLY A 56 -4.46 17.95 -4.57
N PRO A 57 -4.78 19.09 -5.23
CA PRO A 57 -4.59 19.25 -6.68
C PRO A 57 -3.14 19.10 -7.15
N ASN A 58 -2.16 19.33 -6.28
CA ASN A 58 -0.74 19.23 -6.62
C ASN A 58 -0.15 17.84 -6.33
N GLY A 59 -0.97 16.88 -5.89
CA GLY A 59 -0.57 15.49 -5.65
C GLY A 59 0.02 15.23 -4.26
N TRP A 60 -0.07 16.18 -3.33
CA TRP A 60 0.36 16.03 -1.94
C TRP A 60 -0.83 15.77 -1.03
N PHE A 61 -0.59 15.25 0.18
CA PHE A 61 -1.68 15.14 1.17
C PHE A 61 -2.20 16.52 1.53
N LEU A 62 -3.52 16.69 1.48
CA LEU A 62 -4.21 17.87 1.95
C LEU A 62 -4.22 17.84 3.48
N ARG A 63 -3.63 18.86 4.10
CA ARG A 63 -3.45 18.97 5.54
C ARG A 63 -4.38 20.00 6.13
N ASP A 64 -4.84 19.71 7.33
CA ASP A 64 -5.62 20.65 8.13
C ASP A 64 -4.71 21.82 8.58
N VAL A 65 -5.25 23.04 8.54
CA VAL A 65 -4.48 24.27 8.77
C VAL A 65 -4.06 24.42 10.22
N GLU A 66 -4.90 24.00 11.17
CA GLU A 66 -4.66 24.17 12.59
C GLU A 66 -3.70 23.11 13.14
N SER A 67 -3.96 21.83 12.83
CA SER A 67 -3.18 20.70 13.32
C SER A 67 -1.96 20.36 12.47
N GLY A 68 -1.94 20.75 11.19
CA GLY A 68 -0.92 20.36 10.22
C GLY A 68 -0.97 18.90 9.77
N LYS A 69 -1.98 18.14 10.22
CA LYS A 69 -2.12 16.69 9.95
C LYS A 69 -2.85 16.43 8.64
N PRO A 70 -2.58 15.30 7.96
CA PRO A 70 -3.37 14.88 6.81
C PRO A 70 -4.85 14.77 7.15
N GLN A 71 -5.70 15.12 6.18
CA GLN A 71 -7.16 15.04 6.32
C GLN A 71 -7.71 13.76 5.69
N VAL A 72 -8.87 13.32 6.19
CA VAL A 72 -9.73 12.27 5.62
C VAL A 72 -11.14 12.84 5.45
N TRP A 73 -11.94 12.28 4.55
CA TRP A 73 -13.35 12.66 4.43
C TRP A 73 -14.24 11.75 5.26
N ASP A 74 -15.02 12.32 6.17
CA ASP A 74 -16.02 11.60 6.97
C ASP A 74 -17.38 11.65 6.26
N LEU A 75 -17.81 10.51 5.71
CA LEU A 75 -19.08 10.33 5.01
C LEU A 75 -20.29 10.52 5.93
N SER A 76 -20.12 10.36 7.25
CA SER A 76 -21.23 10.49 8.20
C SER A 76 -21.60 11.94 8.49
N THR A 77 -20.60 12.85 8.44
CA THR A 77 -20.79 14.29 8.65
C THR A 77 -20.62 15.11 7.38
N ASP A 78 -20.28 14.46 6.27
CA ASP A 78 -19.99 15.06 4.97
C ASP A 78 -18.96 16.20 5.06
N SER A 79 -17.82 15.92 5.70
CA SER A 79 -16.80 16.93 6.00
C SER A 79 -15.40 16.34 6.08
N ALA A 80 -14.38 17.13 5.72
CA ALA A 80 -12.98 16.81 5.98
C ALA A 80 -12.63 16.94 7.46
N LYS A 81 -11.82 16.01 7.98
CA LYS A 81 -11.34 15.98 9.37
C LYS A 81 -9.88 15.49 9.40
N PRO A 82 -9.05 15.88 10.39
CA PRO A 82 -7.72 15.28 10.56
C PRO A 82 -7.82 13.75 10.73
N PHE A 83 -6.85 12.99 10.23
CA PHE A 83 -6.94 11.53 10.16
C PHE A 83 -7.06 10.81 11.52
N ASP A 84 -6.64 11.45 12.61
CA ASP A 84 -6.55 10.84 13.94
C ASP A 84 -7.64 11.29 14.92
N VAL A 85 -8.65 12.04 14.45
CA VAL A 85 -9.85 12.33 15.23
C VAL A 85 -10.92 11.26 15.04
N GLU A 86 -11.93 11.26 15.90
CA GLU A 86 -13.07 10.36 15.76
C GLU A 86 -13.86 10.69 14.48
N VAL A 87 -14.01 9.68 13.64
CA VAL A 87 -14.68 9.72 12.33
C VAL A 87 -15.70 8.59 12.26
N GLY A 88 -16.88 8.87 11.72
CA GLY A 88 -17.95 7.86 11.64
C GLY A 88 -17.65 6.83 10.54
N ASP A 89 -17.48 7.30 9.30
CA ASP A 89 -17.08 6.45 8.19
C ASP A 89 -16.17 7.19 7.21
N VAL A 90 -14.92 6.74 7.06
CA VAL A 90 -13.96 7.38 6.16
C VAL A 90 -14.16 6.93 4.71
N ALA A 91 -14.11 7.89 3.79
CA ALA A 91 -14.16 7.62 2.36
C ALA A 91 -12.86 6.98 1.84
N LEU A 92 -12.99 5.93 1.02
CA LEU A 92 -11.89 5.37 0.24
C LEU A 92 -11.93 5.81 -1.23
N THR A 93 -13.10 6.18 -1.73
CA THR A 93 -13.32 6.59 -3.11
C THR A 93 -14.15 7.87 -3.17
N GLY A 94 -14.22 8.46 -4.36
CA GLY A 94 -15.01 9.66 -4.61
C GLY A 94 -14.17 10.91 -4.72
N THR A 95 -14.85 12.04 -4.81
CA THR A 95 -14.23 13.35 -4.99
C THR A 95 -15.00 14.37 -4.17
N PHE A 96 -14.26 15.18 -3.42
CA PHE A 96 -14.79 16.03 -2.37
C PHE A 96 -14.22 17.44 -2.50
N GLN A 97 -14.91 18.41 -1.89
CA GLN A 97 -14.43 19.79 -1.77
C GLN A 97 -13.97 20.02 -0.33
N ALA A 98 -12.70 20.37 -0.15
CA ALA A 98 -12.13 20.61 1.18
C ALA A 98 -11.18 21.80 1.18
N SER A 99 -11.04 22.44 2.35
CA SER A 99 -10.02 23.45 2.63
C SER A 99 -8.80 22.83 3.29
N GLY A 100 -7.63 23.44 3.15
CA GLY A 100 -6.41 22.97 3.79
C GLY A 100 -5.17 23.56 3.17
N PHE A 101 -4.04 22.91 3.37
CA PHE A 101 -2.83 23.23 2.63
C PHE A 101 -2.09 21.96 2.19
N GLU A 102 -1.36 22.06 1.08
CA GLU A 102 -0.42 21.05 0.65
C GLU A 102 1.00 21.44 1.11
N ARG A 103 1.77 20.47 1.63
CA ARG A 103 3.20 20.66 1.93
C ARG A 103 4.01 20.06 0.80
N GLY A 104 4.55 20.93 -0.05
CA GLY A 104 5.37 20.58 -1.21
C GLY A 104 6.85 20.35 -0.85
N THR A 105 7.70 20.45 -1.86
CA THR A 105 9.16 20.36 -1.69
C THR A 105 9.70 21.49 -0.82
N ASP A 106 10.80 21.24 -0.11
CA ASP A 106 11.51 22.25 0.70
C ASP A 106 10.61 23.00 1.71
N ASN A 107 9.59 22.33 2.24
CA ASN A 107 8.57 22.88 3.15
C ASN A 107 7.72 24.02 2.56
N GLU A 108 7.65 24.14 1.23
CA GLU A 108 6.71 25.04 0.59
C GLU A 108 5.28 24.67 0.99
N THR A 109 4.49 25.69 1.33
CA THR A 109 3.11 25.52 1.76
C THR A 109 2.19 26.18 0.74
N ILE A 110 1.27 25.41 0.17
CA ILE A 110 0.29 25.87 -0.81
C ILE A 110 -1.07 25.86 -0.13
N GLN A 111 -1.62 27.04 0.15
CA GLN A 111 -2.90 27.19 0.85
C GLN A 111 -4.08 27.05 -0.12
N HIS A 112 -5.10 26.29 0.30
CA HIS A 112 -6.35 26.10 -0.42
C HIS A 112 -7.52 26.52 0.46
N ASN A 113 -8.21 27.61 0.08
CA ASN A 113 -9.47 28.00 0.73
C ASN A 113 -10.57 26.96 0.46
N GLU A 114 -10.61 26.44 -0.77
CA GLU A 114 -11.42 25.30 -1.19
C GLU A 114 -10.73 24.68 -2.41
N CYS A 115 -10.64 23.36 -2.44
CA CYS A 115 -10.08 22.63 -3.58
C CYS A 115 -10.75 21.26 -3.74
N GLN A 116 -10.71 20.76 -4.98
CA GLN A 116 -11.12 19.41 -5.29
C GLN A 116 -10.05 18.43 -4.82
N THR A 117 -10.47 17.42 -4.07
CA THR A 117 -9.60 16.41 -3.48
C THR A 117 -10.22 15.02 -3.60
N GLN A 118 -9.37 14.00 -3.57
CA GLN A 118 -9.76 12.60 -3.59
C GLN A 118 -8.99 11.82 -2.53
N PRO A 119 -9.55 10.76 -1.94
CA PRO A 119 -8.77 9.85 -1.11
C PRO A 119 -7.64 9.20 -1.91
N ALA A 120 -6.49 8.95 -1.30
CA ALA A 120 -5.33 8.35 -1.95
C ALA A 120 -5.65 7.00 -2.63
N PHE A 121 -6.62 6.26 -2.10
CA PHE A 121 -7.10 5.01 -2.69
C PHE A 121 -7.87 5.22 -4.01
N GLN A 122 -8.64 6.31 -4.15
CA GLN A 122 -9.20 6.72 -5.44
C GLN A 122 -8.09 6.98 -6.46
N CYS A 123 -7.05 7.73 -6.06
CA CYS A 123 -5.90 8.00 -6.92
C CYS A 123 -5.17 6.71 -7.32
N LEU A 124 -5.09 5.72 -6.42
CA LEU A 124 -4.54 4.40 -6.74
C LEU A 124 -5.36 3.66 -7.80
N ILE A 125 -6.69 3.62 -7.66
CA ILE A 125 -7.58 2.98 -8.66
C ILE A 125 -7.37 3.63 -10.03
N GLU A 126 -7.32 4.97 -10.08
CA GLU A 126 -7.09 5.71 -11.31
C GLU A 126 -5.71 5.42 -11.90
N HIS A 127 -4.67 5.38 -11.07
CA HIS A 127 -3.31 5.03 -11.49
C HIS A 127 -3.23 3.61 -12.06
N MET A 128 -4.01 2.65 -11.54
CA MET A 128 -3.98 1.26 -11.97
C MET A 128 -4.77 0.97 -13.26
N ARG A 129 -5.56 1.92 -13.74
CA ARG A 129 -6.42 1.76 -14.93
C ARG A 129 -5.71 1.29 -16.20
N PRO A 130 -4.48 1.72 -16.53
CA PRO A 130 -3.83 1.32 -17.78
C PRO A 130 -3.26 -0.10 -17.79
N TYR A 131 -3.23 -0.80 -16.66
CA TYR A 131 -2.45 -2.02 -16.47
C TYR A 131 -3.28 -3.30 -16.46
N ASP A 132 -4.19 -3.46 -17.41
CA ASP A 132 -5.00 -4.69 -17.50
C ASP A 132 -4.17 -5.93 -17.89
N ALA A 133 -4.79 -7.11 -17.82
CA ALA A 133 -4.12 -8.37 -18.12
C ALA A 133 -3.75 -8.52 -19.61
N ASP A 134 -4.50 -7.89 -20.52
CA ASP A 134 -4.25 -7.98 -21.95
C ASP A 134 -3.01 -7.14 -22.33
N TRP A 135 -2.85 -5.96 -21.72
CA TRP A 135 -1.60 -5.19 -21.74
C TRP A 135 -0.44 -6.00 -21.17
N ALA A 136 -0.62 -6.58 -19.98
CA ALA A 136 0.46 -7.31 -19.33
C ALA A 136 0.90 -8.55 -20.12
N GLU A 137 -0.01 -9.21 -20.84
CA GLU A 137 0.35 -10.31 -21.76
C GLU A 137 1.36 -9.86 -22.82
N THR A 138 1.18 -8.66 -23.39
CA THR A 138 2.13 -8.12 -24.38
C THR A 138 3.50 -7.80 -23.79
N GLU A 139 3.54 -7.37 -22.52
CA GLU A 139 4.78 -6.99 -21.84
C GLU A 139 5.54 -8.21 -21.31
N CYS A 140 4.83 -9.10 -20.61
CA CYS A 140 5.44 -10.18 -19.83
C CYS A 140 5.32 -11.57 -20.46
N GLU A 141 4.61 -11.69 -21.58
CA GLU A 141 4.42 -12.93 -22.37
C GLU A 141 3.69 -14.05 -21.60
N VAL A 142 3.02 -13.71 -20.48
CA VAL A 142 2.11 -14.60 -19.77
C VAL A 142 0.70 -14.39 -20.32
N PRO A 143 -0.03 -15.44 -20.73
CA PRO A 143 -1.40 -15.29 -21.24
C PRO A 143 -2.31 -14.54 -20.26
N ALA A 144 -3.10 -13.59 -20.76
CA ALA A 144 -3.96 -12.74 -19.91
C ALA A 144 -4.93 -13.56 -19.05
N GLU A 145 -5.44 -14.69 -19.57
CA GLU A 145 -6.26 -15.64 -18.83
C GLU A 145 -5.53 -16.20 -17.60
N THR A 146 -4.22 -16.48 -17.73
CA THR A 146 -3.40 -16.97 -16.62
C THR A 146 -3.21 -15.89 -15.55
N ILE A 147 -2.98 -14.64 -15.96
CA ILE A 147 -2.83 -13.51 -15.05
C ILE A 147 -4.12 -13.30 -14.24
N ARG A 148 -5.28 -13.26 -14.92
CA ARG A 148 -6.59 -13.12 -14.28
C ARG A 148 -6.86 -14.27 -13.30
N ARG A 149 -6.63 -15.52 -13.71
CA ARG A 149 -6.78 -16.69 -12.84
C ARG A 149 -5.92 -16.58 -11.59
N ILE A 150 -4.64 -16.22 -11.72
CA ILE A 150 -3.72 -16.13 -10.57
C ILE A 150 -4.12 -15.00 -9.61
N ALA A 151 -4.60 -13.87 -10.13
CA ALA A 151 -5.14 -12.80 -9.30
C ALA A 151 -6.37 -13.28 -8.50
N ASP A 152 -7.28 -13.99 -9.17
CA ASP A 152 -8.50 -14.53 -8.55
C ASP A 152 -8.14 -15.60 -7.49
N GLU A 153 -7.15 -16.46 -7.77
CA GLU A 153 -6.60 -17.42 -6.81
C GLU A 153 -5.97 -16.72 -5.60
N TYR A 154 -5.17 -15.67 -5.82
CA TYR A 154 -4.56 -14.88 -4.75
C TYR A 154 -5.62 -14.28 -3.81
N VAL A 155 -6.66 -13.65 -4.36
CA VAL A 155 -7.77 -13.10 -3.57
C VAL A 155 -8.52 -14.21 -2.82
N SER A 156 -8.81 -15.34 -3.47
CA SER A 156 -9.53 -16.45 -2.84
C SER A 156 -8.77 -17.05 -1.66
N GLN A 157 -7.43 -17.11 -1.73
CA GLN A 157 -6.58 -17.65 -0.68
C GLN A 157 -6.25 -16.60 0.39
N ALA A 158 -6.44 -15.31 0.11
CA ALA A 158 -6.18 -14.25 1.08
C ALA A 158 -7.09 -14.35 2.30
N LYS A 159 -8.27 -15.01 2.20
CA LYS A 159 -9.17 -15.28 3.33
C LYS A 159 -9.54 -14.03 4.12
N ILE A 160 -9.87 -12.96 3.38
CA ILE A 160 -10.25 -11.67 3.95
C ILE A 160 -11.44 -11.87 4.91
N GLY A 161 -11.30 -11.34 6.11
CA GLY A 161 -12.28 -11.49 7.20
C GLY A 161 -12.07 -12.70 8.11
N GLU A 162 -11.27 -13.71 7.73
CA GLU A 162 -10.94 -14.83 8.63
C GLU A 162 -9.94 -14.40 9.72
N THR A 163 -10.01 -15.08 10.88
CA THR A 163 -9.12 -14.89 12.02
C THR A 163 -8.58 -16.23 12.54
N VAL A 164 -7.50 -16.17 13.31
CA VAL A 164 -6.88 -17.31 13.99
C VAL A 164 -6.48 -16.93 15.42
N GLU A 165 -6.62 -17.88 16.34
CA GLU A 165 -6.17 -17.74 17.73
C GLU A 165 -4.72 -18.19 17.89
N ILE A 166 -3.84 -17.31 18.37
CA ILE A 166 -2.45 -17.63 18.68
C ILE A 166 -2.14 -17.09 20.07
N GLN A 167 -1.79 -17.98 21.00
CA GLN A 167 -1.40 -17.63 22.37
C GLN A 167 -2.45 -16.74 23.10
N GLY A 168 -3.75 -16.94 22.83
CA GLY A 168 -4.84 -16.17 23.43
C GLY A 168 -5.11 -14.82 22.77
N HIS A 169 -4.50 -14.54 21.61
CA HIS A 169 -4.77 -13.38 20.79
C HIS A 169 -5.45 -13.78 19.47
N THR A 170 -6.59 -13.14 19.18
CA THR A 170 -7.25 -13.19 17.88
C THR A 170 -6.49 -12.33 16.88
N LEU A 171 -5.97 -12.93 15.81
CA LEU A 171 -5.22 -12.25 14.75
C LEU A 171 -5.89 -12.46 13.39
N PRO A 172 -5.80 -11.51 12.45
CA PRO A 172 -6.22 -11.74 11.07
C PRO A 172 -5.43 -12.91 10.46
N TYR A 173 -6.11 -13.82 9.76
CA TYR A 173 -5.46 -14.91 9.06
C TYR A 173 -5.41 -14.60 7.56
N ARG A 174 -4.21 -14.43 7.00
CA ARG A 174 -4.01 -14.06 5.59
C ARG A 174 -2.89 -14.90 4.95
N PRO A 175 -3.14 -16.16 4.57
CA PRO A 175 -2.11 -17.09 4.11
C PRO A 175 -1.69 -16.87 2.64
N VAL A 176 -1.35 -15.63 2.31
CA VAL A 176 -0.86 -15.24 0.98
C VAL A 176 0.38 -14.38 1.10
N ALA A 177 1.38 -14.68 0.28
CA ALA A 177 2.61 -13.91 0.22
C ALA A 177 3.23 -14.02 -1.17
N VAL A 178 3.85 -12.92 -1.62
CA VAL A 178 4.67 -12.90 -2.82
C VAL A 178 6.11 -12.63 -2.37
N MET A 179 7.00 -13.59 -2.62
CA MET A 179 8.40 -13.50 -2.24
C MET A 179 9.27 -13.16 -3.44
N LEU A 180 10.05 -12.08 -3.32
CA LEU A 180 10.97 -11.64 -4.37
C LEU A 180 12.39 -12.10 -4.05
N GLY A 181 13.02 -12.79 -5.01
CA GLY A 181 14.43 -13.16 -4.93
C GLY A 181 15.38 -12.04 -5.37
N LYS A 182 16.68 -12.20 -5.08
CA LYS A 182 17.74 -11.24 -5.46
C LYS A 182 17.71 -10.84 -6.94
N GLY A 183 17.35 -11.77 -7.82
CA GLY A 183 17.29 -11.55 -9.27
C GLY A 183 16.31 -10.43 -9.66
N VAL A 184 15.14 -10.35 -9.03
CA VAL A 184 14.14 -9.32 -9.30
C VAL A 184 14.58 -7.97 -8.71
N ASN A 185 15.06 -7.98 -7.46
CA ASN A 185 15.42 -6.77 -6.71
C ASN A 185 16.58 -5.97 -7.33
N ASN A 186 17.52 -6.63 -8.03
CA ASN A 186 18.77 -6.01 -8.46
C ASN A 186 18.80 -5.58 -9.94
N GLY A 187 17.65 -5.33 -10.57
CA GLY A 187 17.66 -4.77 -11.93
C GLY A 187 16.54 -3.80 -12.20
N TRP A 188 16.47 -3.38 -13.46
CA TRP A 188 15.44 -2.50 -13.99
C TRP A 188 14.04 -3.03 -13.63
N GLY A 189 13.16 -2.12 -13.20
CA GLY A 189 11.81 -2.49 -12.75
C GLY A 189 11.73 -3.05 -11.33
N GLY A 190 12.85 -3.26 -10.63
CA GLY A 190 12.87 -3.82 -9.27
C GLY A 190 12.04 -3.00 -8.27
N TYR A 191 12.09 -1.66 -8.34
CA TYR A 191 11.24 -0.80 -7.53
C TYR A 191 9.75 -1.06 -7.76
N HIS A 192 9.29 -1.01 -9.01
CA HIS A 192 7.89 -1.23 -9.37
C HIS A 192 7.41 -2.61 -8.92
N CYS A 193 8.24 -3.65 -9.08
CA CYS A 193 7.92 -5.00 -8.64
C CYS A 193 7.82 -5.09 -7.10
N CYS A 194 8.78 -4.53 -6.36
CA CYS A 194 8.73 -4.45 -4.90
C CYS A 194 7.51 -3.68 -4.40
N TRP A 195 7.20 -2.55 -5.05
CA TRP A 195 6.06 -1.71 -4.75
C TRP A 195 4.75 -2.48 -4.96
N ALA A 196 4.53 -3.08 -6.13
CA ALA A 196 3.31 -3.82 -6.41
C ALA A 196 3.15 -5.06 -5.54
N ARG A 197 4.25 -5.80 -5.30
CA ARG A 197 4.25 -6.93 -4.37
C ARG A 197 3.80 -6.51 -2.96
N THR A 198 4.28 -5.37 -2.49
CA THR A 198 3.94 -4.86 -1.15
C THR A 198 2.51 -4.35 -1.13
N LEU A 199 2.10 -3.64 -2.17
CA LEU A 199 0.74 -3.15 -2.32
C LEU A 199 -0.29 -4.28 -2.36
N LEU A 200 -0.03 -5.38 -3.07
CA LEU A 200 -0.90 -6.57 -3.05
C LEU A 200 -1.15 -7.06 -1.62
N ALA A 201 -0.09 -7.19 -0.83
CA ALA A 201 -0.20 -7.60 0.57
C ALA A 201 -0.95 -6.56 1.42
N THR A 202 -0.75 -5.26 1.19
CA THR A 202 -1.50 -4.20 1.86
C THR A 202 -3.00 -4.27 1.53
N LEU A 203 -3.36 -4.45 0.26
CA LEU A 203 -4.76 -4.48 -0.18
C LEU A 203 -5.59 -5.56 0.51
N VAL A 204 -4.98 -6.70 0.82
CA VAL A 204 -5.65 -7.82 1.48
C VAL A 204 -5.34 -7.91 3.00
N GLY A 205 -4.61 -6.94 3.55
CA GLY A 205 -4.22 -6.92 4.97
C GLY A 205 -3.23 -8.02 5.37
N ALA A 206 -2.43 -8.54 4.43
CA ALA A 206 -1.49 -9.65 4.63
C ALA A 206 -0.08 -9.23 5.10
N LEU A 207 0.10 -8.02 5.64
CA LEU A 207 1.37 -7.58 6.22
C LEU A 207 1.42 -7.85 7.72
N GLU A 208 2.51 -8.48 8.20
CA GLU A 208 2.76 -8.73 9.63
C GLU A 208 1.67 -9.55 10.34
N VAL A 209 0.96 -10.41 9.60
CA VAL A 209 -0.10 -11.29 10.11
C VAL A 209 0.20 -12.78 9.82
N PRO A 210 -0.37 -13.72 10.59
CA PRO A 210 -0.21 -15.16 10.35
C PRO A 210 -0.49 -15.58 8.90
N GLY A 211 0.49 -16.25 8.30
CA GLY A 211 0.46 -16.72 6.90
C GLY A 211 0.82 -15.65 5.86
N GLY A 212 0.89 -14.39 6.26
CA GLY A 212 1.17 -13.27 5.36
C GLY A 212 2.65 -13.00 5.17
N THR A 213 2.94 -11.83 4.59
CA THR A 213 4.31 -11.34 4.45
C THR A 213 4.80 -10.78 5.78
N LEU A 214 5.89 -11.35 6.29
CA LEU A 214 6.63 -10.79 7.42
C LEU A 214 7.85 -10.01 6.93
N GLY A 215 8.05 -8.83 7.51
CA GLY A 215 9.22 -8.00 7.29
C GLY A 215 10.49 -8.65 7.85
N THR A 216 11.63 -8.16 7.39
CA THR A 216 12.93 -8.60 7.90
C THR A 216 13.14 -8.10 9.33
N THR A 217 13.89 -8.85 10.14
CA THR A 217 14.20 -8.49 11.53
C THR A 217 15.18 -7.31 11.58
N VAL A 218 14.68 -6.10 11.38
CA VAL A 218 15.42 -4.86 11.58
C VAL A 218 15.07 -4.30 12.96
N LYS A 219 16.10 -3.98 13.76
CA LYS A 219 15.94 -3.41 15.10
C LYS A 219 16.53 -2.00 15.09
N LEU A 220 15.67 -0.99 14.93
CA LEU A 220 16.09 0.41 14.76
C LEU A 220 16.21 1.17 16.09
N VAL A 221 15.55 0.72 17.15
CA VAL A 221 15.65 1.34 18.49
C VAL A 221 16.80 0.79 19.32
N ARG A 222 17.30 1.62 20.24
CA ARG A 222 18.27 1.23 21.26
C ARG A 222 17.59 1.18 22.64
N PRO A 223 17.85 0.15 23.47
CA PRO A 223 18.64 -1.04 23.15
C PRO A 223 17.91 -1.94 22.13
N ALA A 224 18.66 -2.58 21.23
CA ALA A 224 18.14 -3.37 20.10
C ALA A 224 17.61 -4.75 20.54
N THR A 225 16.80 -4.78 21.59
CA THR A 225 16.23 -5.99 22.19
C THR A 225 14.97 -6.42 21.45
N SER A 226 14.09 -5.48 21.14
CA SER A 226 12.78 -5.73 20.52
C SER A 226 12.69 -5.24 19.07
N ARG A 227 12.11 -6.06 18.19
CA ARG A 227 11.74 -5.65 16.82
C ARG A 227 10.59 -4.63 16.86
N VAL A 228 9.54 -4.92 17.65
CA VAL A 228 8.33 -4.09 17.72
C VAL A 228 8.58 -2.73 18.37
N GLY A 229 9.58 -2.62 19.23
CA GLY A 229 9.98 -1.32 19.80
C GLY A 229 10.41 -0.29 18.75
N SER A 230 10.72 -0.73 17.53
CA SER A 230 11.08 0.17 16.42
C SER A 230 9.89 0.87 15.78
N VAL A 231 8.66 0.44 16.07
CA VAL A 231 7.43 0.96 15.45
C VAL A 231 6.88 2.08 16.33
N LEU A 232 7.31 3.31 16.07
CA LEU A 232 6.78 4.52 16.70
C LEU A 232 5.96 5.31 15.66
N PRO A 233 4.80 5.89 16.01
CA PRO A 233 4.05 6.71 15.06
C PRO A 233 4.75 8.07 14.83
N GLY A 234 4.78 8.52 13.59
CA GLY A 234 5.18 9.87 13.17
C GLY A 234 3.98 10.82 13.06
N GLU A 235 4.24 12.05 12.61
CA GLU A 235 3.22 13.11 12.50
C GLU A 235 2.03 12.73 11.60
N ASP A 236 2.29 11.93 10.58
CA ASP A 236 1.30 11.50 9.58
C ASP A 236 0.71 10.13 9.89
N GLY A 237 0.96 9.57 11.08
CA GLY A 237 0.49 8.22 11.45
C GLY A 237 1.31 7.07 10.84
N PHE A 238 2.30 7.36 9.98
CA PHE A 238 3.26 6.37 9.50
C PHE A 238 4.32 6.04 10.55
N MET A 239 5.07 4.96 10.33
CA MET A 239 6.23 4.64 11.17
C MET A 239 7.27 5.78 11.09
N HIS A 240 7.57 6.37 12.25
CA HIS A 240 8.64 7.33 12.41
C HIS A 240 9.97 6.67 12.05
N HIS A 241 10.61 7.19 11.00
CA HIS A 241 11.91 6.73 10.56
C HIS A 241 12.95 7.80 10.88
N SER A 242 13.84 7.51 11.83
CA SER A 242 15.02 8.34 12.09
C SER A 242 16.03 8.15 10.97
N PHE A 243 15.84 8.85 9.85
CA PHE A 243 16.92 8.96 8.86
C PHE A 243 18.13 9.59 9.55
N ASN A 244 19.33 9.18 9.12
CA ASN A 244 20.51 9.97 9.45
C ASN A 244 20.28 11.39 8.91
N PRO A 245 20.56 12.44 9.69
CA PRO A 245 20.42 13.80 9.19
C PRO A 245 21.23 13.93 7.90
N THR A 246 20.54 14.24 6.80
CA THR A 246 21.14 14.55 5.49
C THR A 246 20.97 16.02 5.15
N SER A 247 20.55 16.85 6.11
CA SER A 247 20.48 18.28 5.92
C SER A 247 21.89 18.83 5.68
N ALA A 248 22.00 19.91 4.90
CA ALA A 248 23.30 20.46 4.50
C ALA A 248 24.21 20.82 5.69
N ASN A 249 23.64 21.03 6.88
CA ASN A 249 24.33 21.51 8.07
C ASN A 249 24.44 20.46 9.20
N GLU A 250 23.82 19.29 9.08
CA GLU A 250 23.76 18.30 10.17
C GLU A 250 24.25 16.90 9.74
N TRP A 251 24.81 16.77 8.54
CA TRP A 251 25.28 15.49 8.01
C TRP A 251 26.58 15.00 8.67
N GLU A 252 27.41 15.89 9.23
CA GLU A 252 28.52 15.54 10.10
C GLU A 252 28.05 15.52 11.56
N ARG A 253 28.17 14.36 12.22
CA ARG A 253 28.08 14.28 13.68
C ARG A 253 29.46 14.55 14.28
N GLU A 254 29.53 15.39 15.32
CA GLU A 254 30.72 15.48 16.20
C GLU A 254 31.06 14.13 16.85
#